data_AF-A0AAV8ZSP5-F1
#
_entry.id   AF-A0AAV8ZSP5-F1
#
_cell.length_a   1.000
_cell.length_b   1.000
_cell.length_c   1.000
_cell.angle_alpha   90.00
_cell.angle_beta   90.00
_cell.angle_gamma   90.00
#
_symmetry.space_group_name_H-M   'P 1'
#
loop_
_entity.id
_entity.type
_entity.pdbx_description
1 polymer ?
#
loop_
_entity_poly.entity_id
_entity_poly.type
_entity_poly.pdbx_seq_one_letter_code
_entity_poly.pdbx_strand_id
1 'polypeptide(L)'
;MNLANNELDLPENRFLPNTNISLSFVFVADEAFALGQNLQRPYAWRNLDINQRVFNYRLTRARRFVECTFGIFANKWRIFHTSILVEVDFADDIIKTAYVLHNFVRRRDGCDINDMVTDNMEGIPTVGTGGPSKGTKVRDRFKMYFVNEGNIPFQYEKNLVT
;
A
#
# COMPACT_ATOMS: atom_id res chain seq x y z
N MET A 1 -10.24 -7.74 15.72
CA MET A 1 -10.44 -7.85 14.27
C MET A 1 -9.33 -8.75 13.70
N ASN A 2 -9.66 -9.97 13.28
CA ASN A 2 -8.68 -10.95 12.80
C ASN A 2 -8.78 -11.15 11.28
N LEU A 3 -7.70 -10.80 10.57
CA LEU A 3 -7.60 -10.94 9.11
C LEU A 3 -7.63 -12.40 8.63
N ALA A 4 -7.22 -13.35 9.48
CA ALA A 4 -7.20 -14.78 9.15
C ALA A 4 -8.58 -15.44 9.27
N ASN A 5 -9.50 -14.83 10.04
CA ASN A 5 -10.83 -15.39 10.33
C ASN A 5 -11.93 -14.85 9.41
N ASN A 6 -11.58 -14.07 8.39
CA ASN A 6 -12.55 -13.44 7.47
C ASN A 6 -13.58 -12.54 8.21
N GLU A 7 -13.19 -11.98 9.36
CA GLU A 7 -14.03 -11.08 10.18
C GLU A 7 -14.08 -9.65 9.63
N LEU A 8 -13.18 -9.30 8.71
CA LEU A 8 -13.36 -8.11 7.90
C LEU A 8 -14.35 -8.45 6.79
N ASP A 9 -15.45 -7.70 6.74
CA ASP A 9 -16.43 -7.70 5.66
C ASP A 9 -15.80 -7.13 4.36
N LEU A 10 -14.79 -7.83 3.85
CA LEU A 10 -14.07 -7.46 2.65
C LEU A 10 -15.00 -7.61 1.44
N PRO A 11 -14.93 -6.70 0.47
CA PRO A 11 -15.71 -6.83 -0.76
C PRO A 11 -15.39 -8.15 -1.46
N GLU A 12 -16.38 -8.66 -2.20
CA GLU A 12 -16.19 -9.84 -3.05
C GLU A 12 -15.06 -9.65 -4.07
N ASN A 13 -14.53 -10.77 -4.55
CA ASN A 13 -13.46 -10.77 -5.53
C ASN A 13 -13.87 -9.99 -6.79
N ARG A 14 -12.92 -9.22 -7.34
CA ARG A 14 -13.12 -8.45 -8.56
C ARG A 14 -12.24 -9.00 -9.68
N PHE A 15 -12.74 -8.95 -10.91
CA PHE A 15 -11.93 -9.21 -12.09
C PHE A 15 -10.88 -8.12 -12.25
N LEU A 16 -9.64 -8.52 -12.49
CA LEU A 16 -8.58 -7.59 -12.85
C LEU A 16 -8.90 -6.95 -14.21
N PRO A 17 -8.62 -5.65 -14.39
CA PRO A 17 -8.89 -4.96 -15.65
C PRO A 17 -8.32 -5.71 -16.84
N ASN A 18 -9.10 -5.83 -17.92
CA ASN A 18 -8.70 -6.50 -19.17
C ASN A 18 -8.35 -8.00 -19.02
N THR A 19 -8.79 -8.68 -17.96
CA THR A 19 -8.56 -10.13 -17.78
C THR A 19 -9.81 -10.83 -17.26
N ASN A 20 -9.86 -12.16 -17.41
CA ASN A 20 -10.85 -13.02 -16.75
C ASN A 20 -10.35 -13.54 -15.39
N ILE A 21 -9.33 -12.90 -14.80
CA ILE A 21 -8.74 -13.32 -13.54
C ILE A 21 -9.45 -12.59 -12.40
N SER A 22 -10.23 -13.35 -11.61
CA SER A 22 -10.84 -12.85 -10.38
C SER A 22 -9.87 -12.96 -9.20
N LEU A 23 -9.67 -11.85 -8.48
CA LEU A 23 -8.83 -11.77 -7.28
C LEU A 23 -9.55 -11.05 -6.14
N SER A 24 -9.21 -11.47 -4.93
CA SER A 24 -9.65 -10.82 -3.69
C SER A 24 -8.95 -9.48 -3.49
N PHE A 25 -9.58 -8.58 -2.75
CA PHE A 25 -8.92 -7.39 -2.23
C PHE A 25 -7.81 -7.77 -1.25
N VAL A 26 -6.71 -7.03 -1.31
CA VAL A 26 -5.52 -7.28 -0.50
C VAL A 26 -5.05 -6.00 0.19
N PHE A 27 -4.61 -6.14 1.43
CA PHE A 27 -3.83 -5.14 2.14
C PHE A 27 -2.38 -5.17 1.65
N VAL A 28 -1.81 -3.99 1.49
CA VAL A 28 -0.39 -3.81 1.18
C VAL A 28 0.37 -3.75 2.50
N ALA A 29 1.24 -4.73 2.72
CA ALA A 29 2.03 -4.84 3.93
C ALA A 29 3.53 -4.78 3.64
N ASP A 30 4.27 -4.44 4.68
CA ASP A 30 5.72 -4.59 4.70
C ASP A 30 6.14 -6.05 4.97
N GLU A 31 7.42 -6.35 4.78
CA GLU A 31 7.95 -7.70 4.92
C GLU A 31 7.82 -8.28 6.34
N ALA A 32 7.77 -7.42 7.36
CA ALA A 32 7.57 -7.80 8.76
C ALA A 32 6.25 -8.57 9.00
N PHE A 33 5.26 -8.41 8.12
CA PHE A 33 3.99 -9.14 8.20
C PHE A 33 4.06 -10.49 7.50
N ALA A 34 3.23 -11.44 7.93
CA ALA A 34 3.09 -12.73 7.27
C ALA A 34 2.35 -12.61 5.93
N LEU A 35 2.77 -13.36 4.91
CA LEU A 35 2.06 -13.41 3.62
C LEU A 35 0.74 -14.16 3.77
N GLY A 36 -0.37 -13.49 3.47
CA GLY A 36 -1.74 -14.02 3.56
C GLY A 36 -2.51 -13.93 2.24
N GLN A 37 -3.73 -14.47 2.21
CA GLN A 37 -4.62 -14.34 1.06
C GLN A 37 -4.98 -12.87 0.79
N ASN A 38 -5.38 -12.15 1.84
CA ASN A 38 -5.74 -10.74 1.80
C ASN A 38 -4.62 -9.82 2.31
N LEU A 39 -3.38 -10.31 2.47
CA LEU A 39 -2.24 -9.53 2.96
C LEU A 39 -1.01 -9.83 2.09
N GLN A 40 -0.59 -8.86 1.29
CA GLN A 40 0.50 -9.03 0.35
C GLN A 40 1.73 -8.24 0.79
N ARG A 41 2.88 -8.91 0.75
CA ARG A 41 4.19 -8.36 1.09
C ARG A 41 5.18 -8.58 -0.06
N PRO A 42 6.25 -7.77 -0.16
CA PRO A 42 7.21 -7.92 -1.25
C PRO A 42 7.87 -9.31 -1.25
N TYR A 43 8.41 -9.70 -2.41
CA TYR A 43 9.39 -10.79 -2.47
C TYR A 43 10.67 -10.35 -1.75
N ALA A 44 11.33 -11.28 -1.05
CA ALA A 44 12.59 -11.01 -0.39
C ALA A 44 13.66 -10.56 -1.41
N TRP A 45 14.48 -9.59 -1.07
CA TRP A 45 15.38 -8.92 -2.03
C TRP A 45 16.53 -9.78 -2.59
N ARG A 46 16.66 -11.04 -2.14
CA ARG A 46 17.71 -11.95 -2.59
C ARG A 46 17.28 -12.65 -3.89
N ASN A 47 18.12 -12.57 -4.93
CA ASN A 47 17.94 -13.27 -6.20
C ASN A 47 16.59 -13.02 -6.88
N LEU A 48 16.12 -11.76 -6.87
CA LEU A 48 14.85 -11.39 -7.50
C LEU A 48 14.92 -11.49 -9.03
N ASP A 49 13.95 -12.19 -9.61
CA ASP A 49 13.71 -12.12 -11.06
C ASP A 49 13.09 -10.75 -11.45
N ILE A 50 13.14 -10.41 -12.74
CA ILE A 50 12.60 -9.13 -13.24
C ILE A 50 11.11 -8.94 -12.92
N ASN A 51 10.32 -10.00 -12.94
CA ASN A 51 8.88 -9.94 -12.66
C ASN A 51 8.62 -9.70 -11.17
N GLN A 52 9.41 -10.31 -10.29
CA GLN A 52 9.38 -10.07 -8.85
C GLN A 52 9.82 -8.65 -8.52
N ARG A 53 10.82 -8.09 -9.23
CA ARG A 53 11.21 -6.67 -9.12
C ARG A 53 10.06 -5.74 -9.51
N VAL A 54 9.36 -6.04 -10.61
CA VAL A 54 8.16 -5.29 -11.03
C VAL A 54 7.07 -5.35 -9.97
N PHE A 55 6.79 -6.53 -9.41
CA PHE A 55 5.82 -6.67 -8.33
C PHE A 55 6.21 -5.84 -7.10
N ASN A 56 7.46 -5.96 -6.63
CA ASN A 56 7.97 -5.19 -5.49
C ASN A 56 7.86 -3.69 -5.75
N TYR A 57 8.24 -3.22 -6.94
CA TYR A 57 8.11 -1.82 -7.33
C TYR A 57 6.66 -1.32 -7.24
N ARG A 58 5.70 -2.08 -7.78
CA ARG A 58 4.27 -1.75 -7.73
C ARG A 58 3.76 -1.68 -6.30
N LEU A 59 4.13 -2.65 -5.47
CA LEU A 59 3.72 -2.73 -4.08
C LEU A 59 4.30 -1.57 -3.27
N THR A 60 5.59 -1.28 -3.42
CA THR A 60 6.25 -0.12 -2.81
C THR A 60 5.63 1.19 -3.28
N ARG A 61 5.28 1.33 -4.55
CA ARG A 61 4.62 2.54 -5.08
C ARG A 61 3.23 2.73 -4.49
N ALA A 62 2.46 1.66 -4.34
CA ALA A 62 1.16 1.70 -3.65
C ALA A 62 1.31 2.16 -2.19
N ARG A 63 2.27 1.60 -1.45
CA ARG A 63 2.59 2.02 -0.08
C ARG A 63 2.99 3.50 -0.02
N ARG A 64 3.91 3.93 -0.88
CA ARG A 64 4.35 5.34 -0.97
C ARG A 64 3.20 6.30 -1.19
N PHE A 65 2.24 5.96 -2.07
CA PHE A 65 1.10 6.82 -2.33
C PHE A 65 0.24 7.02 -1.06
N VAL A 66 0.03 5.95 -0.29
CA VAL A 66 -0.69 6.00 0.98
C VAL A 66 0.07 6.83 2.01
N GLU A 67 1.37 6.60 2.16
CA GLU A 67 2.23 7.34 3.10
C GLU A 67 2.32 8.83 2.79
N CYS A 68 2.57 9.20 1.54
CA CYS A 68 2.59 10.60 1.12
C CYS A 68 1.24 11.27 1.41
N THR A 69 0.12 10.56 1.16
CA THR A 69 -1.22 11.08 1.43
C THR A 69 -1.43 11.36 2.92
N PHE A 70 -1.06 10.41 3.79
CA PHE A 70 -1.14 10.61 5.24
C PHE A 70 -0.13 11.65 5.74
N GLY A 71 1.04 11.76 5.13
CA GLY A 71 2.03 12.81 5.43
C GLY A 71 1.51 14.21 5.13
N ILE A 72 0.90 14.41 3.95
CA ILE A 72 0.21 15.67 3.60
C ILE A 72 -0.89 15.98 4.60
N PHE A 73 -1.71 14.98 4.91
CA PHE A 73 -2.82 15.12 5.86
C PHE A 73 -2.33 15.51 7.26
N ALA A 74 -1.31 14.81 7.78
CA ALA A 74 -0.70 15.08 9.07
C ALA A 74 -0.04 16.47 9.11
N ASN A 75 0.77 16.81 8.11
CA ASN A 75 1.45 18.11 8.01
C ASN A 75 0.48 19.30 8.00
N LYS A 76 -0.72 19.12 7.45
CA LYS A 76 -1.74 20.17 7.46
C LYS A 76 -2.35 20.40 8.85
N TRP A 77 -2.46 19.35 9.67
CA TRP A 77 -3.17 19.38 10.94
C TRP A 77 -2.22 19.07 12.10
N ARG A 78 -1.82 20.11 12.83
CA ARG A 78 -0.90 20.02 13.98
C ARG A 78 -1.26 18.96 15.02
N ILE A 79 -2.54 18.61 15.17
CA ILE A 79 -3.02 17.58 16.10
C ILE A 79 -2.38 16.20 15.86
N PHE A 80 -1.99 15.89 14.62
CA PHE A 80 -1.37 14.60 14.27
C PHE A 80 0.15 14.56 14.51
N HIS A 81 0.78 15.69 14.85
CA HIS A 81 2.22 15.74 15.17
C HIS A 81 2.55 15.36 16.61
N THR A 82 1.53 15.13 17.43
CA THR A 82 1.66 14.72 18.83
C THR A 82 0.74 13.54 19.10
N SER A 83 1.07 12.75 20.13
CA SER A 83 0.16 11.70 20.61
C SER A 83 -1.22 12.28 20.92
N ILE A 84 -2.27 11.66 20.36
CA ILE A 84 -3.65 12.06 20.64
C ILE A 84 -4.05 11.40 21.97
N LEU A 85 -3.92 12.15 23.08
CA LEU A 85 -4.19 11.67 24.43
C LEU A 85 -5.69 11.77 24.77
N VAL A 86 -6.51 11.00 24.07
CA VAL A 86 -7.96 10.96 24.24
C VAL A 86 -8.48 9.52 24.13
N GLU A 87 -9.75 9.30 24.48
CA GLU A 87 -10.42 8.01 24.29
C GLU A 87 -10.54 7.65 22.80
N VAL A 88 -10.54 6.36 22.49
CA VAL A 88 -10.53 5.84 21.10
C VAL A 88 -11.69 6.39 20.28
N ASP A 89 -12.89 6.43 20.84
CA ASP A 89 -14.08 6.93 20.16
C ASP A 89 -13.95 8.42 19.80
N PHE A 90 -13.34 9.22 20.68
CA PHE A 90 -13.09 10.63 20.40
C PHE A 90 -11.95 10.84 19.40
N ALA A 91 -10.94 9.97 19.41
CA ALA A 91 -9.89 9.97 18.39
C ALA A 91 -10.47 9.71 16.98
N ASP A 92 -11.43 8.79 16.86
CA ASP A 92 -12.15 8.54 15.61
C ASP A 92 -12.89 9.79 15.12
N ASP A 93 -13.56 10.52 16.01
CA ASP A 93 -14.25 11.76 15.67
C ASP A 93 -13.29 12.88 15.26
N ILE A 94 -12.12 12.98 15.90
CA ILE A 94 -11.04 13.88 15.49
C ILE A 94 -10.58 13.57 14.06
N ILE A 95 -10.32 12.29 13.76
CA ILE A 95 -9.85 11.85 12.43
C ILE A 95 -10.90 12.17 11.36
N LYS A 96 -12.18 11.81 11.60
CA LYS A 96 -13.29 12.10 10.69
C LYS A 96 -13.44 13.60 10.45
N THR A 97 -13.39 14.40 11.51
CA THR A 97 -13.52 15.87 11.44
C THR A 97 -12.37 16.48 10.64
N ALA A 98 -11.13 16.09 10.94
CA ALA A 98 -9.96 16.55 10.22
C ALA A 98 -10.03 16.17 8.73
N TYR A 99 -10.56 14.99 8.39
CA TYR A 99 -10.75 14.57 6.99
C TYR A 99 -11.79 15.43 6.25
N VAL A 100 -12.93 15.70 6.89
CA VAL A 100 -13.96 16.60 6.32
C VAL A 100 -13.41 18.00 6.09
N LEU A 101 -12.70 18.56 7.10
CA LEU A 101 -12.06 19.86 6.98
C LEU A 101 -10.98 19.88 5.90
N HIS A 102 -10.20 18.80 5.77
CA HIS A 102 -9.17 18.69 4.74
C HIS A 102 -9.77 18.75 3.34
N ASN A 103 -10.87 18.02 3.12
CA ASN A 103 -11.60 18.06 1.85
C ASN A 103 -12.19 19.44 1.55
N PHE A 104 -12.71 20.14 2.57
CA PHE A 104 -13.18 21.52 2.42
C PHE A 104 -12.06 22.47 2.01
N VAL A 105 -10.93 22.44 2.73
CA VAL A 105 -9.76 23.29 2.44
C VAL A 105 -9.21 23.00 1.04
N ARG A 106 -9.06 21.73 0.63
CA ARG A 106 -8.58 21.38 -0.71
C ARG A 106 -9.50 21.84 -1.84
N ARG A 107 -10.81 21.87 -1.60
CA ARG A 107 -11.77 22.42 -2.58
C ARG A 107 -11.70 23.94 -2.68
N ARG A 108 -11.44 24.63 -1.57
CA ARG A 108 -11.38 26.10 -1.52
C ARG A 108 -10.04 26.66 -2.00
N ASP A 109 -8.94 26.09 -1.51
CA ASP A 109 -7.59 26.62 -1.66
C ASP A 109 -6.79 25.91 -2.77
N GLY A 110 -7.33 24.82 -3.33
CA GLY A 110 -6.66 24.00 -4.33
C GLY A 110 -5.67 22.99 -3.74
N CYS A 111 -4.83 22.42 -4.60
CA CYS A 111 -3.80 21.46 -4.22
C CYS A 111 -2.41 22.08 -4.47
N ASP A 112 -1.63 22.30 -3.42
CA ASP A 112 -0.22 22.66 -3.58
C ASP A 112 0.60 21.39 -3.81
N ILE A 113 1.36 21.36 -4.91
CA ILE A 113 2.27 20.26 -5.23
C ILE A 113 3.46 20.21 -4.27
N ASN A 114 3.83 21.32 -3.63
CA ASN A 114 4.92 21.38 -2.66
C ASN A 114 4.57 20.66 -1.34
N ASP A 115 3.27 20.46 -1.06
CA ASP A 115 2.84 19.66 0.10
C ASP A 115 3.14 18.16 -0.12
N MET A 116 3.38 17.71 -1.36
CA MET A 116 3.71 16.32 -1.66
C MET A 116 5.13 15.98 -1.17
N VAL A 117 5.20 15.36 0.00
CA VAL A 117 6.46 14.86 0.57
C VAL A 117 7.16 13.91 -0.41
N THR A 118 8.30 14.31 -0.94
CA THR A 118 9.24 13.43 -1.66
C THR A 118 10.17 12.77 -0.65
N ASP A 119 9.69 11.76 0.06
CA ASP A 119 10.59 10.99 0.92
C ASP A 119 11.35 9.94 0.09
N ASN A 120 12.68 10.04 0.11
CA ASN A 120 13.57 9.04 -0.47
C ASN A 120 13.80 7.95 0.57
N MET A 121 12.78 7.12 0.78
CA MET A 121 12.90 5.98 1.69
C MET A 121 13.74 4.88 1.02
N GLU A 122 14.94 4.65 1.56
CA GLU A 122 15.79 3.49 1.27
C GLU A 122 15.15 2.21 1.82
N GLY A 123 15.31 1.10 1.10
CA GLY A 123 14.74 -0.18 1.50
C GLY A 123 15.39 -0.71 2.78
N ILE A 124 14.59 -1.13 3.76
CA ILE A 124 15.07 -1.81 4.96
C ILE A 124 15.64 -3.19 4.57
N PRO A 125 16.78 -3.63 5.15
CA PRO A 125 17.34 -4.96 4.87
C PRO A 125 16.44 -6.10 5.34
N THR A 126 16.35 -7.16 4.52
CA THR A 126 15.30 -8.18 4.57
C THR A 126 15.75 -9.55 5.11
N VAL A 127 14.90 -10.23 5.90
CA VAL A 127 15.09 -11.61 6.38
C VAL A 127 13.85 -12.45 6.02
N GLY A 128 14.05 -13.50 5.21
CA GLY A 128 12.95 -14.31 4.67
C GLY A 128 12.37 -15.31 5.68
N THR A 129 11.04 -15.41 5.73
CA THR A 129 10.32 -16.41 6.54
C THR A 129 9.20 -17.08 5.74
N GLY A 130 9.26 -18.41 5.59
CA GLY A 130 8.07 -19.28 5.49
C GLY A 130 7.54 -19.65 4.09
N GLY A 131 7.13 -20.93 3.97
CA GLY A 131 6.76 -21.67 2.75
C GLY A 131 5.39 -21.36 2.09
N PRO A 132 4.94 -22.22 1.15
CA PRO A 132 3.93 -21.87 0.16
C PRO A 132 2.51 -21.82 0.77
N SER A 133 1.92 -20.61 0.81
CA SER A 133 0.56 -20.38 1.31
C SER A 133 -0.41 -19.98 0.18
N LYS A 134 -1.73 -19.93 0.47
CA LYS A 134 -2.73 -19.31 -0.43
C LYS A 134 -2.33 -17.90 -0.87
N GLY A 135 -1.60 -17.17 -0.02
CA GLY A 135 -1.07 -15.84 -0.32
C GLY A 135 -0.04 -15.83 -1.45
N THR A 136 0.77 -16.89 -1.58
CA THR A 136 1.75 -17.01 -2.68
C THR A 136 1.05 -17.04 -4.04
N LYS A 137 -0.06 -17.78 -4.15
CA LYS A 137 -0.84 -17.84 -5.41
C LYS A 137 -1.43 -16.49 -5.79
N VAL A 138 -1.96 -15.75 -4.82
CA VAL A 138 -2.50 -14.39 -5.06
C VAL A 138 -1.37 -13.45 -5.50
N ARG A 139 -0.22 -13.50 -4.81
CA ARG A 139 0.96 -12.71 -5.17
C ARG A 139 1.45 -12.97 -6.58
N ASP A 140 1.58 -14.24 -6.95
CA ASP A 140 2.04 -14.63 -8.28
C ASP A 140 1.05 -14.22 -9.37
N ARG A 141 -0.26 -14.25 -9.11
CA ARG A 141 -1.28 -13.74 -10.06
C ARG A 141 -1.15 -12.24 -10.28
N PHE A 142 -0.99 -11.44 -9.21
CA PHE A 142 -0.73 -10.01 -9.34
C PHE A 142 0.58 -9.73 -10.08
N LYS A 143 1.64 -10.48 -9.77
CA LYS A 143 2.92 -10.40 -10.47
C LYS A 143 2.75 -10.61 -11.98
N MET A 144 2.08 -11.69 -12.38
CA MET A 144 1.83 -11.98 -13.81
C MET A 144 1.02 -10.87 -14.47
N TYR A 145 -0.05 -10.39 -13.81
CA TYR A 145 -0.85 -9.29 -14.33
C TYR A 145 -0.04 -8.00 -14.54
N PHE A 146 0.81 -7.61 -13.59
CA PHE A 146 1.62 -6.38 -13.73
C PHE A 146 2.67 -6.45 -14.84
N VAL A 147 3.09 -7.65 -15.23
CA VAL A 147 4.01 -7.86 -16.34
C VAL A 147 3.28 -7.85 -17.68
N ASN A 148 2.04 -8.34 -17.71
CA ASN A 148 1.23 -8.51 -18.92
C ASN A 148 0.19 -7.37 -19.09
N GLU A 149 -1.10 -7.64 -18.89
CA GLU A 149 -2.20 -6.72 -19.20
C GLU A 149 -2.18 -5.45 -18.35
N GLY A 150 -1.61 -5.53 -17.15
CA GLY A 150 -1.44 -4.43 -16.23
C GLY A 150 -0.13 -3.66 -16.41
N ASN A 151 0.67 -3.93 -17.45
CA ASN A 151 1.99 -3.32 -17.67
C ASN A 151 1.92 -1.79 -17.75
N ILE A 152 2.93 -1.12 -17.16
CA ILE A 152 3.12 0.34 -17.29
C ILE A 152 4.57 0.61 -17.69
N PRO A 153 4.85 1.62 -18.54
CA PRO A 153 6.21 1.86 -19.04
C PRO A 153 7.25 2.10 -17.94
N PHE A 154 6.89 2.90 -16.93
CA PHE A 154 7.84 3.36 -15.90
C PHE A 154 8.14 2.33 -14.80
N GLN A 155 7.55 1.12 -14.84
CA GLN A 155 7.84 0.09 -13.82
C GLN A 155 9.23 -0.54 -13.95
N TYR A 156 9.91 -0.28 -15.07
CA TYR A 156 11.27 -0.75 -15.33
C TYR A 156 12.34 0.33 -15.14
N GLU A 157 11.93 1.59 -14.97
CA GLU A 157 12.85 2.74 -14.89
C GLU A 157 13.70 2.71 -13.60
N LYS A 158 13.23 2.09 -12.51
CA LYS A 158 14.00 1.93 -11.27
C LYS A 158 14.93 0.71 -11.26
N ASN A 159 15.25 0.13 -12.41
CA ASN A 159 16.20 -1.00 -12.47
C ASN A 159 17.69 -0.62 -12.31
N LEU A 160 18.05 0.63 -12.03
CA LEU A 160 19.44 1.10 -11.92
C LEU A 160 19.71 2.00 -10.71
N VAL A 161 19.40 1.54 -9.50
CA VAL A 161 20.13 2.05 -8.32
C VAL A 161 20.58 0.83 -7.53
N THR A 162 21.85 0.49 -7.75
CA THR A 162 22.71 -0.35 -6.91
C THR A 162 22.72 0.11 -5.48
#